data_AF-A0AAU4E9N1-F1
#
_entry.id   AF-A0AAU4E9N1-F1
#
_cell.length_a   1.000
_cell.length_b   1.000
_cell.length_c   1.000
_cell.angle_alpha   90.00
_cell.angle_beta   90.00
_cell.angle_gamma   90.00
#
_symmetry.space_group_name_H-M   'P 1'
#
loop_
_entity.id
_entity.type
_entity.pdbx_description
1 polymer ?
#
loop_
_entity_poly.entity_id
_entity_poly.type
_entity_poly.pdbx_seq_one_letter_code
_entity_poly.pdbx_strand_id
1 'polypeptide(L)'
;MRDDDASWDESVRLAVYQAFAGHGRAPTASELADAAGGSLAVAKQALHRLAAAHHLVLDEFEHVVLAHPFAARSFGFSVMGARTLWWGGCAWDSFAVPHLVEAEPEVLVATRCPGCERPHALVVGRAGPPDGAQVAHFLVPAARMWEDVLRTCGHQRLFCDESCVDEWLAATGQAKGYVLDLATLWRLARGWYAGRLERGYRRREPDGVVAYFAEAGLTGPFWAPGARV
;
A
#
# COMPACT_ATOMS: atom_id res chain seq x y z
N MET A 1 -28.62 12.14 9.79
CA MET A 1 -27.67 12.82 8.88
C MET A 1 -26.22 12.53 9.24
N ARG A 2 -25.67 12.93 10.41
CA ARG A 2 -24.27 12.58 10.78
C ARG A 2 -24.02 11.06 10.92
N ASP A 3 -24.98 10.31 11.47
CA ASP A 3 -24.84 8.85 11.61
C ASP A 3 -24.98 8.12 10.25
N ASP A 4 -25.79 8.66 9.35
CA ASP A 4 -25.93 8.14 7.98
C ASP A 4 -24.65 8.39 7.18
N ASP A 5 -24.04 9.57 7.31
CA ASP A 5 -22.78 9.92 6.63
C ASP A 5 -21.63 8.99 7.05
N ALA A 6 -21.51 8.67 8.35
CA ALA A 6 -20.51 7.72 8.83
C ALA A 6 -20.79 6.27 8.36
N SER A 7 -22.06 5.90 8.24
CA SER A 7 -22.49 4.60 7.71
C SER A 7 -22.17 4.44 6.22
N TRP A 8 -22.35 5.52 5.44
CA TRP A 8 -22.00 5.54 4.02
C TRP A 8 -20.49 5.57 3.79
N ASP A 9 -19.72 6.29 4.60
CA ASP A 9 -18.26 6.32 4.49
C ASP A 9 -17.68 4.91 4.64
N GLU A 10 -18.15 4.14 5.63
CA GLU A 10 -17.72 2.77 5.78
C GLU A 10 -18.12 1.89 4.58
N SER A 11 -19.37 2.02 4.11
CA SER A 11 -19.89 1.20 3.01
C SER A 11 -19.16 1.49 1.69
N VAL A 12 -18.89 2.77 1.39
CA VAL A 12 -18.09 3.20 0.23
C VAL A 12 -16.64 2.72 0.37
N ARG A 13 -16.04 2.83 1.56
CA ARG A 13 -14.69 2.29 1.81
C ARG A 13 -14.65 0.81 1.49
N LEU A 14 -15.56 0.02 2.05
CA LEU A 14 -15.62 -1.43 1.79
C LEU A 14 -15.82 -1.73 0.31
N ALA A 15 -16.71 -1.01 -0.39
CA ALA A 15 -16.91 -1.19 -1.82
C ALA A 15 -15.62 -0.96 -2.62
N VAL A 16 -14.84 0.07 -2.30
CA VAL A 16 -13.52 0.33 -2.92
C VAL A 16 -12.58 -0.85 -2.68
N TYR A 17 -12.42 -1.26 -1.43
CA TYR A 17 -11.47 -2.31 -1.06
C TYR A 17 -11.87 -3.69 -1.59
N GLN A 18 -13.15 -4.02 -1.60
CA GLN A 18 -13.68 -5.26 -2.16
C GLN A 18 -13.57 -5.28 -3.69
N ALA A 19 -13.80 -4.16 -4.36
CA ALA A 19 -13.60 -4.07 -5.81
C ALA A 19 -12.14 -4.33 -6.19
N PHE A 20 -11.18 -3.75 -5.46
CA PHE A 20 -9.77 -4.05 -5.69
C PHE A 20 -9.43 -5.49 -5.34
N ALA A 21 -9.80 -5.97 -4.15
CA ALA A 21 -9.46 -7.33 -3.72
C ALA A 21 -10.05 -8.40 -4.66
N GLY A 22 -11.29 -8.22 -5.12
CA GLY A 22 -11.96 -9.16 -6.00
C GLY A 22 -11.54 -9.05 -7.47
N HIS A 23 -11.43 -7.81 -7.99
CA HIS A 23 -11.35 -7.57 -9.44
C HIS A 23 -10.05 -6.92 -9.90
N GLY A 24 -9.16 -6.53 -9.00
CA GLY A 24 -7.90 -5.87 -9.36
C GLY A 24 -8.04 -4.43 -9.84
N ARG A 25 -9.25 -3.82 -9.72
CA ARG A 25 -9.55 -2.46 -10.20
C ARG A 25 -10.36 -1.65 -9.18
N ALA A 26 -10.33 -0.32 -9.35
CA ALA A 26 -11.24 0.57 -8.64
C ALA A 26 -12.71 0.27 -8.97
N PRO A 27 -13.66 0.57 -8.07
CA PRO A 27 -15.08 0.38 -8.33
C PRO A 27 -15.58 1.31 -9.46
N THR A 28 -16.62 0.88 -10.16
CA THR A 28 -17.35 1.69 -11.13
C THR A 28 -18.21 2.74 -10.41
N ALA A 29 -18.66 3.76 -11.16
CA ALA A 29 -19.59 4.75 -10.62
C ALA A 29 -20.91 4.12 -10.11
N SER A 30 -21.40 3.04 -10.74
CA SER A 30 -22.60 2.33 -10.28
C SER A 30 -22.33 1.60 -8.96
N GLU A 31 -21.22 0.85 -8.86
CA GLU A 31 -20.83 0.14 -7.64
C GLU A 31 -20.66 1.11 -6.45
N LEU A 32 -20.09 2.30 -6.71
CA LEU A 32 -19.99 3.37 -5.72
C LEU A 32 -21.35 3.96 -5.32
N ALA A 33 -22.23 4.22 -6.28
CA ALA A 33 -23.56 4.74 -6.00
C ALA A 33 -24.39 3.75 -5.18
N ASP A 34 -24.34 2.46 -5.52
CA ASP A 34 -25.04 1.40 -4.79
C ASP A 34 -24.57 1.32 -3.33
N ALA A 35 -23.25 1.43 -3.10
CA ALA A 35 -22.66 1.48 -1.76
C ALA A 35 -23.06 2.73 -0.95
N ALA A 36 -23.56 3.77 -1.61
CA ALA A 36 -23.99 5.04 -1.05
C ALA A 36 -25.52 5.27 -1.17
N GLY A 37 -26.31 4.19 -1.18
CA GLY A 37 -27.77 4.28 -1.19
C GLY A 37 -28.36 4.75 -2.52
N GLY A 38 -27.67 4.50 -3.63
CA GLY A 38 -28.07 4.89 -4.99
C GLY A 38 -27.60 6.28 -5.43
N SER A 39 -26.79 6.97 -4.63
CA SER A 39 -26.33 8.34 -4.94
C SER A 39 -24.83 8.43 -5.17
N LEU A 40 -24.44 8.63 -6.43
CA LEU A 40 -23.04 8.89 -6.78
C LEU A 40 -22.49 10.16 -6.11
N ALA A 41 -23.34 11.18 -5.89
CA ALA A 41 -22.92 12.41 -5.22
C ALA A 41 -22.54 12.15 -3.75
N VAL A 42 -23.32 11.31 -3.04
CA VAL A 42 -22.99 10.88 -1.67
C VAL A 42 -21.72 10.05 -1.68
N ALA A 43 -21.56 9.14 -2.65
CA ALA A 43 -20.34 8.34 -2.78
C ALA A 43 -19.08 9.21 -2.98
N LYS A 44 -19.16 10.24 -3.84
CA LYS A 44 -18.05 11.18 -4.04
C LYS A 44 -17.69 11.92 -2.75
N GLN A 45 -18.67 12.45 -2.02
CA GLN A 45 -18.42 13.11 -0.73
C GLN A 45 -17.75 12.17 0.28
N ALA A 46 -18.21 10.91 0.34
CA ALA A 46 -17.58 9.88 1.15
C ALA A 46 -16.13 9.60 0.74
N LEU A 47 -15.84 9.50 -0.56
CA LEU A 47 -14.47 9.34 -1.07
C LEU A 47 -13.55 10.49 -0.64
N HIS A 48 -14.01 11.75 -0.68
CA HIS A 48 -13.20 12.88 -0.19
C HIS A 48 -12.94 12.82 1.32
N ARG A 49 -13.94 12.43 2.13
CA ARG A 49 -13.75 12.25 3.58
C ARG A 49 -12.78 11.12 3.88
N LEU A 50 -12.90 9.99 3.16
CA LEU A 50 -11.98 8.86 3.26
C LEU A 50 -10.56 9.24 2.85
N ALA A 51 -10.40 10.08 1.82
CA ALA A 51 -9.10 10.61 1.41
C ALA A 51 -8.49 11.51 2.50
N ALA A 52 -9.27 12.45 3.04
CA ALA A 52 -8.83 13.32 4.14
C ALA A 52 -8.45 12.53 5.41
N ALA A 53 -9.11 11.40 5.65
CA ALA A 53 -8.80 10.47 6.74
C ALA A 53 -7.71 9.42 6.38
N HIS A 54 -7.02 9.58 5.25
CA HIS A 54 -5.92 8.71 4.80
C HIS A 54 -6.30 7.23 4.65
N HIS A 55 -7.56 6.93 4.29
CA HIS A 55 -8.02 5.58 3.94
C HIS A 55 -7.73 5.23 2.48
N LEU A 56 -7.69 6.22 1.60
CA LEU A 56 -7.40 6.09 0.17
C LEU A 56 -6.80 7.40 -0.34
N VAL A 57 -6.40 7.42 -1.60
CA VAL A 57 -5.84 8.59 -2.27
C VAL A 57 -6.60 8.81 -3.56
N LEU A 58 -6.98 10.06 -3.82
CA LEU A 58 -7.60 10.48 -5.07
C LEU A 58 -6.56 11.14 -5.99
N ASP A 59 -6.71 10.96 -7.30
CA ASP A 59 -5.98 11.74 -8.30
C ASP A 59 -6.65 13.11 -8.55
N GLU A 60 -6.08 13.88 -9.49
CA GLU A 60 -6.59 15.19 -9.90
C GLU A 60 -7.99 15.17 -10.53
N PHE A 61 -8.46 13.98 -10.93
CA PHE A 61 -9.80 13.76 -11.50
C PHE A 61 -10.77 13.13 -10.49
N GLU A 62 -10.41 13.11 -9.20
CA GLU A 62 -11.19 12.51 -8.11
C GLU A 62 -11.35 10.98 -8.22
N HIS A 63 -10.50 10.29 -8.98
CA HIS A 63 -10.51 8.83 -9.03
C HIS A 63 -9.61 8.24 -7.95
N VAL A 64 -10.01 7.09 -7.38
CA VAL A 64 -9.16 6.37 -6.42
C VAL A 64 -7.91 5.85 -7.12
N VAL A 65 -6.76 6.44 -6.81
CA VAL A 65 -5.45 6.04 -7.38
C VAL A 65 -4.72 5.04 -6.48
N LEU A 66 -4.89 5.14 -5.17
CA LEU A 66 -4.36 4.20 -4.17
C LEU A 66 -5.41 3.88 -3.11
N ALA A 67 -5.60 2.60 -2.84
CA ALA A 67 -6.33 2.04 -1.71
C ALA A 67 -5.47 0.92 -1.13
N HIS A 68 -4.40 1.31 -0.42
CA HIS A 68 -3.33 0.41 0.01
C HIS A 68 -3.84 -0.91 0.62
N PRO A 69 -3.38 -2.08 0.14
CA PRO A 69 -2.20 -2.28 -0.70
C PRO A 69 -2.42 -2.12 -2.22
N PHE A 70 -3.63 -1.80 -2.66
CA PHE A 70 -3.98 -1.80 -4.07
C PHE A 70 -3.78 -0.43 -4.73
N ALA A 71 -3.41 -0.45 -6.01
CA ALA A 71 -3.33 0.74 -6.85
C ALA A 71 -4.22 0.60 -8.10
N ALA A 72 -4.73 1.72 -8.61
CA ALA A 72 -5.48 1.74 -9.87
C ALA A 72 -4.58 1.82 -11.11
N ARG A 73 -3.28 2.08 -10.92
CA ARG A 73 -2.27 2.17 -11.99
C ARG A 73 -0.96 1.56 -11.54
N SER A 74 -0.07 1.32 -12.49
CA SER A 74 1.26 0.79 -12.17
C SER A 74 2.09 1.79 -11.35
N PHE A 75 2.55 1.33 -10.20
CA PHE A 75 3.68 1.89 -9.46
C PHE A 75 4.94 1.04 -9.67
N GLY A 76 5.02 0.27 -10.76
CA GLY A 76 6.14 -0.62 -11.08
C GLY A 76 6.08 -2.00 -10.41
N PHE A 77 4.94 -2.37 -9.83
CA PHE A 77 4.71 -3.69 -9.26
C PHE A 77 3.41 -4.29 -9.79
N SER A 78 3.51 -5.45 -10.44
CA SER A 78 2.35 -6.30 -10.74
C SER A 78 2.30 -7.44 -9.74
N VAL A 79 1.12 -7.70 -9.18
CA VAL A 79 0.89 -8.75 -8.19
C VAL A 79 -0.16 -9.69 -8.75
N MET A 80 0.20 -10.95 -8.97
CA MET A 80 -0.68 -11.93 -9.59
C MET A 80 -1.05 -13.01 -8.58
N GLY A 81 -2.34 -13.13 -8.29
CA GLY A 81 -2.93 -14.29 -7.61
C GLY A 81 -3.37 -15.34 -8.63
N ALA A 82 -4.09 -16.36 -8.15
CA ALA A 82 -4.64 -17.41 -9.00
C ALA A 82 -5.74 -16.88 -9.93
N ARG A 83 -6.56 -15.93 -9.47
CA ARG A 83 -7.72 -15.41 -10.23
C ARG A 83 -7.64 -13.93 -10.60
N THR A 84 -6.83 -13.17 -9.88
CA THR A 84 -6.84 -11.70 -9.98
C THR A 84 -5.42 -11.18 -10.15
N LEU A 85 -5.27 -10.18 -11.02
CA LEU A 85 -4.06 -9.40 -11.19
C LEU A 85 -4.30 -8.02 -10.56
N TRP A 86 -3.42 -7.61 -9.66
CA TRP A 86 -3.42 -6.28 -9.04
C TRP A 86 -2.19 -5.47 -9.46
N TRP A 87 -2.32 -4.16 -9.36
CA TRP A 87 -1.16 -3.29 -9.18
C TRP A 87 -0.90 -3.11 -7.68
N GLY A 88 0.34 -3.39 -7.26
CA GLY A 88 0.79 -3.06 -5.91
C GLY A 88 1.20 -1.60 -5.83
N GLY A 89 0.83 -0.89 -4.76
CA GLY A 89 1.21 0.51 -4.57
C GLY A 89 2.73 0.73 -4.46
N CYS A 90 3.45 -0.27 -3.96
CA CYS A 90 4.91 -0.25 -3.80
C CYS A 90 5.43 -1.66 -3.44
N ALA A 91 6.71 -1.79 -3.09
CA ALA A 91 7.29 -3.04 -2.58
C ALA A 91 6.55 -3.57 -1.34
N TRP A 92 6.27 -2.69 -0.36
CA TRP A 92 5.56 -3.05 0.87
C TRP A 92 4.14 -3.53 0.59
N ASP A 93 3.37 -2.73 -0.14
CA ASP A 93 2.00 -3.05 -0.50
C ASP A 93 1.91 -4.38 -1.26
N SER A 94 2.82 -4.60 -2.21
CA SER A 94 2.87 -5.83 -2.98
C SER A 94 3.05 -7.07 -2.11
N PHE A 95 3.89 -6.96 -1.07
CA PHE A 95 4.10 -8.04 -0.11
C PHE A 95 2.91 -8.23 0.83
N ALA A 96 2.06 -7.21 1.00
CA ALA A 96 0.92 -7.26 1.93
C ALA A 96 -0.35 -7.88 1.33
N VAL A 97 -0.49 -7.90 -0.01
CA VAL A 97 -1.64 -8.49 -0.71
C VAL A 97 -1.99 -9.91 -0.24
N PRO A 98 -1.08 -10.90 -0.18
CA PRO A 98 -1.42 -12.26 0.20
C PRO A 98 -1.85 -12.37 1.67
N HIS A 99 -1.52 -11.40 2.52
CA HIS A 99 -1.95 -11.34 3.91
C HIS A 99 -3.33 -10.69 4.09
N LEU A 100 -3.76 -9.87 3.13
CA LEU A 100 -5.06 -9.19 3.16
C LEU A 100 -6.14 -9.97 2.41
N VAL A 101 -5.83 -10.53 1.25
CA VAL A 101 -6.80 -11.24 0.41
C VAL A 101 -6.83 -12.70 0.83
N GLU A 102 -7.82 -13.08 1.64
CA GLU A 102 -7.87 -14.39 2.28
C GLU A 102 -7.78 -15.55 1.27
N ALA A 103 -8.51 -15.43 0.17
CA ALA A 103 -8.64 -16.44 -0.89
C ALA A 103 -7.42 -16.59 -1.81
N GLU A 104 -6.36 -15.80 -1.59
CA GLU A 104 -5.15 -15.72 -2.40
C GLU A 104 -3.92 -15.71 -1.46
N PRO A 105 -3.64 -16.82 -0.75
CA PRO A 105 -2.64 -16.87 0.33
C PRO A 105 -1.18 -16.78 -0.15
N GLU A 106 -0.97 -16.83 -1.46
CA GLU A 106 0.32 -16.70 -2.14
C GLU A 106 0.10 -15.96 -3.46
N VAL A 107 1.03 -15.07 -3.80
CA VAL A 107 1.00 -14.28 -5.04
C VAL A 107 2.38 -14.21 -5.68
N LEU A 108 2.42 -14.04 -7.00
CA LEU A 108 3.64 -13.67 -7.73
C LEU A 108 3.75 -12.14 -7.77
N VAL A 109 4.80 -11.59 -7.17
CA VAL A 109 5.16 -10.16 -7.26
C VAL A 109 6.24 -9.99 -8.32
N ALA A 110 5.94 -9.22 -9.37
CA ALA A 110 6.91 -8.89 -10.42
C ALA A 110 7.20 -7.38 -10.50
N THR A 111 8.48 -7.04 -10.67
CA THR A 111 8.99 -5.66 -10.75
C THR A 111 10.32 -5.61 -11.51
N ARG A 112 10.94 -4.44 -11.58
CA ARG A 112 12.29 -4.21 -12.11
C ARG A 112 13.12 -3.41 -11.10
N CYS A 113 14.38 -3.78 -10.96
CA CYS A 113 15.35 -3.02 -10.19
C CYS A 113 15.55 -1.63 -10.82
N PRO A 114 15.29 -0.51 -10.10
CA PRO A 114 15.53 0.83 -10.67
C PRO A 114 16.99 1.16 -10.96
N GLY A 115 17.95 0.43 -10.37
CA GLY A 115 19.38 0.66 -10.60
C GLY A 115 19.88 0.05 -11.91
N CYS A 116 19.40 -1.15 -12.28
CA CYS A 116 19.93 -1.89 -13.43
C CYS A 116 18.87 -2.53 -14.34
N GLU A 117 17.59 -2.22 -14.13
CA GLU A 117 16.43 -2.70 -14.90
C GLU A 117 16.21 -4.23 -14.91
N ARG A 118 17.01 -4.97 -14.13
CA ARG A 118 16.89 -6.42 -14.00
C ARG A 118 15.47 -6.77 -13.50
N PRO A 119 14.75 -7.68 -14.18
CA PRO A 119 13.44 -8.10 -13.72
C PRO A 119 13.56 -8.92 -12.43
N HIS A 120 12.57 -8.78 -11.57
CA HIS A 120 12.38 -9.57 -10.36
C HIS A 120 11.01 -10.22 -10.41
N ALA A 121 10.95 -11.46 -9.94
CA ALA A 121 9.74 -12.26 -9.80
C ALA A 121 9.87 -13.04 -8.50
N LEU A 122 9.07 -12.69 -7.50
CA LEU A 122 9.12 -13.24 -6.15
C LEU A 122 7.78 -13.87 -5.82
N VAL A 123 7.79 -15.12 -5.35
CA VAL A 123 6.59 -15.76 -4.80
C VAL A 123 6.48 -15.34 -3.33
N VAL A 124 5.44 -14.60 -3.00
CA VAL A 124 5.21 -14.08 -1.66
C VAL A 124 3.98 -14.75 -1.08
N GLY A 125 4.15 -15.42 0.06
CA GLY A 125 3.07 -16.10 0.78
C GLY A 125 3.09 -15.83 2.28
N ARG A 126 2.24 -16.53 3.02
CA ARG A 126 2.06 -16.35 4.47
C ARG A 126 3.03 -17.17 5.34
N ALA A 127 3.72 -18.15 4.78
CA ALA A 127 4.57 -19.07 5.55
C ALA A 127 5.91 -18.42 5.96
N GLY A 128 6.43 -17.50 5.16
CA GLY A 128 7.69 -16.83 5.40
C GLY A 128 8.06 -15.89 4.25
N PRO A 129 9.17 -15.14 4.40
CA PRO A 129 9.65 -14.27 3.34
C PRO A 129 10.11 -15.07 2.11
N PRO A 130 10.02 -14.49 0.90
CA PRO A 130 10.65 -15.08 -0.28
C PRO A 130 12.17 -15.16 -0.10
N ASP A 131 12.78 -16.17 -0.72
CA ASP A 131 14.23 -16.26 -0.87
C ASP A 131 14.73 -15.19 -1.85
N GLY A 132 15.90 -14.63 -1.56
CA GLY A 132 16.53 -13.66 -2.45
C GLY A 132 17.51 -12.73 -1.74
N ALA A 133 18.45 -12.19 -2.51
CA ALA A 133 19.40 -11.17 -2.04
C ALA A 133 18.89 -9.74 -2.25
N GLN A 134 17.69 -9.58 -2.83
CA GLN A 134 17.11 -8.28 -3.11
C GLN A 134 16.92 -7.48 -1.83
N VAL A 135 17.07 -6.18 -1.94
CA VAL A 135 16.80 -5.24 -0.86
C VAL A 135 15.63 -4.35 -1.24
N ALA A 136 14.80 -4.03 -0.27
CA ALA A 136 13.86 -2.93 -0.40
C ALA A 136 14.52 -1.63 0.01
N HIS A 137 14.24 -0.55 -0.71
CA HIS A 137 14.71 0.79 -0.37
C HIS A 137 13.53 1.74 -0.30
N PHE A 138 13.45 2.46 0.83
CA PHE A 138 12.38 3.39 1.16
C PHE A 138 13.00 4.78 1.25
N LEU A 139 12.60 5.68 0.35
CA LEU A 139 13.20 7.02 0.30
C LEU A 139 12.69 7.97 1.39
N VAL A 140 11.39 7.90 1.72
CA VAL A 140 10.70 8.88 2.57
C VAL A 140 10.56 8.35 4.00
N PRO A 141 11.04 9.07 5.03
CA PRO A 141 10.85 8.70 6.43
C PRO A 141 9.37 8.54 6.81
N ALA A 142 9.07 7.64 7.74
CA ALA A 142 7.70 7.29 8.15
C ALA A 142 6.84 8.52 8.52
N ALA A 143 7.42 9.47 9.24
CA ALA A 143 6.79 10.73 9.63
C ALA A 143 6.25 11.57 8.46
N ARG A 144 6.84 11.47 7.27
CA ARG A 144 6.54 12.33 6.11
C ARG A 144 5.85 11.60 4.96
N MET A 145 5.55 10.31 5.12
CA MET A 145 4.97 9.48 4.06
C MET A 145 3.65 10.03 3.52
N TRP A 146 2.84 10.68 4.37
CA TRP A 146 1.55 11.25 3.99
C TRP A 146 1.62 12.69 3.47
N GLU A 147 2.79 13.35 3.49
CA GLU A 147 2.97 14.67 2.84
C GLU A 147 2.84 14.53 1.31
N ASP A 148 3.38 13.45 0.76
CA ASP A 148 3.19 13.04 -0.63
C ASP A 148 3.27 11.51 -0.72
N VAL A 149 2.11 10.87 -0.57
CA VAL A 149 2.00 9.41 -0.55
C VAL A 149 2.24 8.78 -1.92
N LEU A 150 1.95 9.51 -3.02
CA LEU A 150 2.22 9.04 -4.37
C LEU A 150 3.72 9.00 -4.64
N ARG A 151 4.46 10.04 -4.24
CA ARG A 151 5.92 10.04 -4.23
C ARG A 151 6.47 8.95 -3.33
N THR A 152 5.94 8.81 -2.11
CA THR A 152 6.40 7.81 -1.15
C THR A 152 6.29 6.40 -1.73
N CYS A 153 5.11 6.00 -2.19
CA CYS A 153 4.87 4.68 -2.78
C CYS A 153 5.70 4.49 -4.06
N GLY A 154 5.82 5.53 -4.88
CA GLY A 154 6.69 5.54 -6.06
C GLY A 154 8.19 5.36 -5.79
N HIS A 155 8.63 5.48 -4.54
CA HIS A 155 10.03 5.34 -4.10
C HIS A 155 10.21 4.31 -2.97
N GLN A 156 9.25 3.41 -2.80
CA GLN A 156 9.39 2.20 -1.99
C GLN A 156 9.59 1.01 -2.95
N ARG A 157 10.84 0.73 -3.28
CA ARG A 157 11.24 -0.09 -4.43
C ARG A 157 12.04 -1.32 -4.00
N LEU A 158 12.16 -2.29 -4.91
CA LEU A 158 13.09 -3.43 -4.78
C LEU A 158 14.28 -3.22 -5.70
N PHE A 159 15.47 -3.53 -5.19
CA PHE A 159 16.74 -3.49 -5.90
C PHE A 159 17.43 -4.86 -5.81
N CYS A 160 18.36 -5.13 -6.72
CA CYS A 160 19.17 -6.34 -6.68
C CYS A 160 19.94 -6.48 -5.36
N ASP A 161 20.50 -5.37 -4.89
CA ASP A 161 21.35 -5.22 -3.71
C ASP A 161 21.57 -3.72 -3.42
N GLU A 162 22.37 -3.40 -2.39
CA GLU A 162 22.71 -2.02 -2.04
C GLU A 162 23.54 -1.28 -3.09
N SER A 163 24.32 -1.97 -3.93
CA SER A 163 25.10 -1.29 -4.98
C SER A 163 24.17 -0.67 -6.01
N CYS A 164 23.11 -1.39 -6.41
CA CYS A 164 22.07 -0.84 -7.28
C CYS A 164 21.30 0.32 -6.63
N VAL A 165 21.15 0.33 -5.30
CA VAL A 165 20.56 1.46 -4.57
C VAL A 165 21.47 2.68 -4.68
N ASP A 166 22.76 2.52 -4.37
CA ASP A 166 23.72 3.62 -4.36
C ASP A 166 23.91 4.23 -5.77
N GLU A 167 23.96 3.39 -6.81
CA GLU A 167 24.00 3.83 -8.22
C GLU A 167 22.77 4.64 -8.60
N TRP A 168 21.57 4.15 -8.24
CA TRP A 168 20.31 4.84 -8.54
C TRP A 168 20.21 6.18 -7.78
N LEU A 169 20.64 6.24 -6.52
CA LEU A 169 20.68 7.47 -5.73
C LEU A 169 21.63 8.51 -6.35
N ALA A 170 22.82 8.08 -6.79
CA ALA A 170 23.78 8.95 -7.46
C ALA A 170 23.23 9.49 -8.78
N ALA A 171 22.58 8.64 -9.58
CA ALA A 171 21.99 9.04 -10.87
C ALA A 171 20.79 9.99 -10.72
N THR A 172 20.03 9.88 -9.63
CA THR A 172 18.81 10.67 -9.40
C THR A 172 19.00 11.85 -8.45
N GLY A 173 20.18 12.00 -7.84
CA GLY A 173 20.48 13.05 -6.86
C GLY A 173 19.69 12.94 -5.56
N GLN A 174 19.17 11.76 -5.23
CA GLN A 174 18.39 11.53 -4.01
C GLN A 174 19.30 11.18 -2.83
N ALA A 175 18.92 11.61 -1.63
CA ALA A 175 19.59 11.18 -0.40
C ALA A 175 19.25 9.73 -0.05
N LYS A 176 20.20 8.97 0.52
CA LYS A 176 19.94 7.60 0.97
C LYS A 176 18.88 7.60 2.07
N GLY A 177 17.73 7.02 1.74
CA GLY A 177 16.68 6.66 2.70
C GLY A 177 17.07 5.41 3.51
N TYR A 178 16.12 4.49 3.69
CA TYR A 178 16.32 3.26 4.46
C TYR A 178 16.41 2.05 3.54
N VAL A 179 17.35 1.15 3.80
CA VAL A 179 17.47 -0.15 3.12
C VAL A 179 17.09 -1.26 4.09
N LEU A 180 16.29 -2.24 3.63
CA LEU A 180 15.90 -3.41 4.41
C LEU A 180 15.88 -4.66 3.54
N ASP A 181 16.13 -5.83 4.13
CA ASP A 181 16.05 -7.12 3.44
C ASP A 181 14.60 -7.59 3.21
N LEU A 182 14.43 -8.64 2.40
CA LEU A 182 13.11 -9.23 2.12
C LEU A 182 12.43 -9.78 3.38
N ALA A 183 13.20 -10.31 4.33
CA ALA A 183 12.68 -10.84 5.59
C ALA A 183 12.00 -9.75 6.43
N THR A 184 12.65 -8.59 6.53
CA THR A 184 12.15 -7.41 7.23
C THR A 184 10.96 -6.80 6.49
N LEU A 185 11.02 -6.70 5.16
CA LEU A 185 9.89 -6.23 4.34
C LEU A 185 8.66 -7.11 4.54
N TRP A 186 8.84 -8.43 4.54
CA TRP A 186 7.77 -9.38 4.77
C TRP A 186 7.17 -9.25 6.19
N ARG A 187 8.01 -9.11 7.24
CA ARG A 187 7.51 -8.88 8.60
C ARG A 187 6.72 -7.57 8.71
N LEU A 188 7.17 -6.52 8.04
CA LEU A 188 6.44 -5.26 7.94
C LEU A 188 5.09 -5.44 7.24
N ALA A 189 5.06 -6.19 6.13
CA ALA A 189 3.86 -6.38 5.32
C ALA A 189 2.77 -7.25 6.00
N ARG A 190 3.16 -8.27 6.76
CA ARG A 190 2.27 -9.38 7.15
C ARG A 190 1.02 -9.02 7.95
N GLY A 191 1.05 -7.92 8.71
CA GLY A 191 -0.02 -7.53 9.62
C GLY A 191 -0.42 -6.05 9.53
N TRP A 192 0.16 -5.30 8.59
CA TRP A 192 -0.03 -3.85 8.53
C TRP A 192 -1.46 -3.47 8.14
N TYR A 193 -2.05 -4.22 7.20
CA TYR A 193 -3.42 -4.01 6.70
C TYR A 193 -4.46 -4.96 7.30
N ALA A 194 -4.16 -5.62 8.43
CA ALA A 194 -5.10 -6.54 9.07
C ALA A 194 -6.48 -5.89 9.33
N GLY A 195 -7.55 -6.62 9.04
CA GLY A 195 -8.94 -6.16 9.17
C GLY A 195 -9.41 -5.16 8.11
N ARG A 196 -8.56 -4.74 7.15
CA ARG A 196 -8.91 -3.67 6.20
C ARG A 196 -10.05 -4.03 5.23
N LEU A 197 -10.34 -5.31 5.01
CA LEU A 197 -11.50 -5.77 4.23
C LEU A 197 -12.78 -5.94 5.07
N GLU A 198 -12.72 -5.70 6.38
CA GLU A 198 -13.83 -5.94 7.31
C GLU A 198 -14.53 -4.62 7.69
N ARG A 199 -15.79 -4.73 8.13
CA ARG A 199 -16.47 -3.62 8.83
C ARG A 199 -15.83 -3.39 10.20
N GLY A 200 -15.83 -2.15 10.65
CA GLY A 200 -15.20 -1.70 11.88
C GLY A 200 -13.70 -1.43 11.77
N TYR A 201 -13.09 -1.55 10.58
CA TYR A 201 -11.68 -1.27 10.38
C TYR A 201 -11.31 0.15 10.85
N ARG A 202 -10.31 0.23 11.73
CA ARG A 202 -9.68 1.47 12.14
C ARG A 202 -8.22 1.44 11.73
N ARG A 203 -7.71 2.56 11.20
CA ARG A 203 -6.28 2.71 10.97
C ARG A 203 -5.55 2.63 12.31
N ARG A 204 -4.34 2.09 12.28
CA ARG A 204 -3.50 1.96 13.48
C ARG A 204 -3.16 3.35 14.03
N GLU A 205 -3.38 3.52 15.33
CA GLU A 205 -3.02 4.75 16.05
C GLU A 205 -1.49 4.95 16.07
N PRO A 206 -0.99 6.19 16.21
CA PRO A 206 0.45 6.50 16.15
C PRO A 206 1.32 5.65 17.07
N ASP A 207 0.90 5.43 18.31
CA ASP A 207 1.68 4.64 19.28
C ASP A 207 1.74 3.15 18.88
N GLY A 208 0.63 2.64 18.33
CA GLY A 208 0.58 1.28 17.77
C GLY A 208 1.44 1.12 16.52
N VAL A 209 1.64 2.20 15.74
CA VAL A 209 2.51 2.19 14.56
C VAL A 209 3.98 2.01 14.94
N VAL A 210 4.46 2.73 15.96
CA VAL A 210 5.86 2.64 16.41
C VAL A 210 6.17 1.24 16.97
N ALA A 211 5.28 0.71 17.80
CA ALA A 211 5.43 -0.65 18.32
C ALA A 211 5.49 -1.69 17.19
N TYR A 212 4.61 -1.56 16.19
CA TYR A 212 4.59 -2.46 15.05
C TYR A 212 5.87 -2.38 14.19
N PHE A 213 6.41 -1.18 13.96
CA PHE A 213 7.70 -1.04 13.29
C PHE A 213 8.82 -1.73 14.06
N ALA A 214 8.90 -1.52 15.37
CA ALA A 214 9.91 -2.17 16.21
C ALA A 214 9.79 -3.71 16.17
N GLU A 215 8.57 -4.26 16.21
CA GLU A 215 8.31 -5.70 16.05
C GLU A 215 8.77 -6.25 14.69
N ALA A 216 8.68 -5.44 13.63
CA ALA A 216 9.21 -5.80 12.32
C ALA A 216 10.75 -5.72 12.24
N GLY A 217 11.41 -5.13 13.24
CA GLY A 217 12.86 -4.84 13.27
C GLY A 217 13.23 -3.44 12.75
N LEU A 218 12.24 -2.57 12.58
CA LEU A 218 12.38 -1.23 12.01
C LEU A 218 12.47 -0.20 13.14
N THR A 219 13.66 0.32 13.37
CA THR A 219 13.95 1.25 14.46
C THR A 219 14.79 2.44 13.99
N GLY A 220 14.93 3.44 14.84
CA GLY A 220 15.71 4.65 14.56
C GLY A 220 14.88 5.79 13.95
N PRO A 221 15.53 6.93 13.66
CA PRO A 221 14.85 8.18 13.31
C PRO A 221 14.04 8.11 12.02
N PHE A 222 14.37 7.20 11.09
CA PHE A 222 13.61 7.00 9.87
C PHE A 222 12.18 6.48 10.13
N TRP A 223 12.00 5.68 11.20
CA TRP A 223 10.74 5.04 11.57
C TRP A 223 10.04 5.74 12.74
N ALA A 224 10.58 6.87 13.21
CA ALA A 224 9.96 7.67 14.24
C ALA A 224 8.62 8.26 13.73
N PRO A 225 7.62 8.43 14.62
CA PRO A 225 6.35 9.04 14.25
C PRO A 225 6.56 10.51 13.88
N GLY A 226 5.68 11.04 13.02
CA GLY A 226 5.63 12.49 12.79
C GLY A 226 5.23 13.22 14.07
N ALA A 227 5.76 14.42 14.27
CA ALA A 227 5.23 15.30 15.32
C ALA A 227 3.73 15.50 15.07
N ARG A 228 2.90 15.35 16.12
CA ARG A 228 1.46 15.60 16.03
C ARG A 228 1.25 17.04 15.55
N VAL A 229 0.59 17.23 14.42
CA VAL A 229 0.01 18.51 14.00
C VAL A 229 -1.47 18.48 14.36
#